data_AF-A0A2K5K337-F1
#
_entry.id   AF-A0A2K5K337-F1
#
_cell.length_a   1.000
_cell.length_b   1.000
_cell.length_c   1.000
_cell.angle_alpha   90.00
_cell.angle_beta   90.00
_cell.angle_gamma   90.00
#
_symmetry.space_group_name_H-M   'P 1'
#
loop_
_entity.id
_entity.type
_entity.pdbx_description
1 polymer ?
#
loop_
_entity_poly.entity_id
_entity_poly.type
_entity_poly.pdbx_seq_one_letter_code
_entity_poly.pdbx_strand_id
1 'polypeptide(L)'
;MKQSSNVPTFLSKMWTLVEETHTNEIITWKQNGQSFLVLDEQGFAKEILPKYFKHNNMANFVRQLNMYGFRKQERDGPVEFQHPYFKQGQDLLENIKRKVSSSKPEENKNSSAQKVQIKQETVEYSLSELKSENESLWKEVSELRAKHAQQQQVIRKIVQFIVTLVQNNQLVTQKKNLFQHIVKEPTDNYHHKVPHKKHLTKSNIF
;
A
#
# COMPACT_ATOMS: atom_id res chain seq x y z
N MET A 1 32.96 -14.09 16.80
CA MET A 1 33.60 -12.90 16.21
C MET A 1 33.21 -11.68 17.04
N LYS A 2 34.17 -10.79 17.34
CA LYS A 2 33.88 -9.55 18.09
C LYS A 2 33.01 -8.66 17.20
N GLN A 3 31.80 -8.30 17.66
CA GLN A 3 31.04 -7.25 16.99
C GLN A 3 31.76 -5.92 17.22
N SER A 4 32.47 -5.44 16.20
CA SER A 4 32.96 -4.07 16.19
C SER A 4 31.76 -3.13 16.14
N SER A 5 31.72 -2.16 17.06
CA SER A 5 30.57 -1.25 17.27
C SER A 5 30.20 -0.40 16.04
N ASN A 6 31.03 -0.40 15.01
CA ASN A 6 30.86 0.38 13.79
C ASN A 6 30.25 -0.38 12.61
N VAL A 7 30.00 -1.69 12.72
CA VAL A 7 29.41 -2.47 11.61
C VAL A 7 27.88 -2.37 11.65
N PRO A 8 27.23 -1.91 10.57
CA PRO A 8 25.78 -1.91 10.45
C PRO A 8 25.16 -3.28 10.70
N THR A 9 24.05 -3.31 11.46
CA THR A 9 23.35 -4.55 11.83
C THR A 9 22.94 -5.42 10.64
N PHE A 10 22.60 -4.80 9.50
CA PHE A 10 22.32 -5.52 8.26
C PHE A 10 23.50 -6.38 7.81
N LEU A 11 24.72 -5.83 7.82
CA LEU A 11 25.93 -6.51 7.36
C LEU A 11 26.34 -7.64 8.31
N SER A 12 26.24 -7.40 9.62
CA SER A 12 26.51 -8.44 10.61
C SER A 12 25.56 -9.63 10.46
N LYS A 13 24.26 -9.36 10.26
CA LYS A 13 23.26 -10.41 10.02
C LYS A 13 23.50 -11.15 8.71
N MET A 14 23.81 -10.41 7.64
CA MET A 14 24.16 -10.98 6.34
C MET A 14 25.35 -11.92 6.43
N TRP A 15 26.40 -11.50 7.12
CA TRP A 15 27.58 -12.33 7.30
C TRP A 15 27.24 -13.63 8.04
N THR A 16 26.56 -13.53 9.18
CA THR A 16 26.13 -14.70 9.96
C THR A 16 25.25 -15.64 9.11
N LEU A 17 24.29 -15.07 8.38
CA LEU A 17 23.39 -15.80 7.51
C LEU A 17 24.11 -16.63 6.44
N VAL A 18 25.12 -16.06 5.78
CA VAL A 18 25.84 -16.75 4.69
C VAL A 18 26.85 -17.77 5.24
N GLU A 19 27.36 -17.53 6.44
CA GLU A 19 28.34 -18.41 7.10
C GLU A 19 27.69 -19.69 7.69
N GLU A 20 26.39 -19.67 7.94
CA GLU A 20 25.70 -20.78 8.56
C GLU A 20 25.48 -21.96 7.61
N THR A 21 25.98 -23.13 8.00
CA THR A 21 25.96 -24.32 7.13
C THR A 21 24.56 -24.87 6.86
N HIS A 22 23.61 -24.65 7.77
CA HIS A 22 22.24 -25.14 7.63
C HIS A 22 21.40 -24.36 6.62
N THR A 23 21.87 -23.19 6.17
CA THR A 23 21.21 -22.40 5.12
C THR A 23 21.81 -22.62 3.74
N ASN A 24 22.86 -23.45 3.61
CA ASN A 24 23.64 -23.63 2.38
C ASN A 24 22.82 -24.12 1.18
N GLU A 25 21.69 -24.80 1.40
CA GLU A 25 20.78 -25.22 0.33
C GLU A 25 20.04 -24.04 -0.34
N ILE A 26 19.97 -22.90 0.35
CA ILE A 26 19.23 -21.70 -0.07
C ILE A 26 20.19 -20.53 -0.34
N ILE A 27 21.15 -20.31 0.55
CA ILE A 27 22.15 -19.24 0.45
C ILE A 27 23.50 -19.75 0.95
N THR A 28 24.55 -19.56 0.15
CA THR A 28 25.88 -20.08 0.49
C THR A 28 27.01 -19.24 -0.09
N TRP A 29 28.21 -19.36 0.48
CA TRP A 29 29.41 -18.81 -0.13
C TRP A 29 29.73 -19.53 -1.44
N LYS A 30 30.21 -18.77 -2.43
CA LYS A 30 30.87 -19.38 -3.58
C LYS A 30 32.16 -20.05 -3.15
N GLN A 31 32.59 -21.09 -3.87
CA GLN A 31 33.79 -21.88 -3.55
C GLN A 31 35.08 -21.05 -3.37
N ASN A 32 35.19 -19.88 -4.01
CA ASN A 32 36.35 -18.99 -3.89
C ASN A 32 36.25 -17.97 -2.73
N GLY A 33 35.14 -17.96 -1.99
CA GLY A 33 34.86 -17.05 -0.87
C GLY A 33 34.74 -15.57 -1.24
N GLN A 34 34.69 -15.22 -2.54
CA GLN A 34 34.66 -13.81 -3.00
C GLN A 34 33.24 -13.24 -3.14
N SER A 35 32.24 -14.12 -3.13
CA SER A 35 30.84 -13.80 -3.36
C SER A 35 29.95 -14.84 -2.68
N PHE A 36 28.67 -14.53 -2.55
CA PHE A 36 27.67 -15.48 -2.10
C PHE A 36 26.61 -15.69 -3.17
N LEU A 37 25.95 -16.84 -3.09
CA LEU A 37 24.96 -17.33 -4.04
C LEU A 37 23.63 -17.48 -3.31
N VAL A 38 22.55 -17.03 -3.94
CA VAL A 38 21.17 -17.37 -3.56
C VAL A 38 20.70 -18.43 -4.55
N LEU A 39 20.58 -19.67 -4.07
CA LEU A 39 20.25 -20.86 -4.86
C LEU A 39 18.74 -20.99 -5.10
N ASP A 40 17.93 -20.61 -4.11
CA ASP A 40 16.47 -20.56 -4.19
C ASP A 40 15.95 -19.22 -3.64
N GLU A 41 15.60 -18.29 -4.53
CA GLU A 41 15.08 -16.98 -4.15
C GLU A 41 13.73 -17.06 -3.43
N GLN A 42 12.88 -18.04 -3.75
CA GLN A 42 11.55 -18.18 -3.17
C GLN A 42 11.64 -18.75 -1.74
N GLY A 43 12.42 -19.81 -1.55
CA GLY A 43 12.73 -20.37 -0.23
C GLY A 43 13.45 -19.34 0.63
N PHE A 44 14.42 -18.60 0.07
CA PHE A 44 15.12 -17.53 0.77
C PHE A 44 14.16 -16.46 1.29
N ALA A 45 13.26 -15.99 0.44
CA ALA A 45 12.28 -14.97 0.79
C ALA A 45 11.33 -15.44 1.90
N LYS A 46 10.81 -16.66 1.81
CA LYS A 46 9.77 -17.17 2.71
C LYS A 46 10.31 -17.71 4.03
N GLU A 47 11.43 -18.41 4.01
CA GLU A 47 11.90 -19.19 5.17
C GLU A 47 13.06 -18.54 5.89
N ILE A 48 13.92 -17.82 5.17
CA ILE A 48 15.16 -17.28 5.70
C ILE A 48 14.99 -15.82 6.09
N LEU A 49 14.51 -14.95 5.17
CA LEU A 49 14.38 -13.52 5.46
C LEU A 49 13.63 -13.20 6.76
N PRO A 50 12.49 -13.84 7.11
CA PRO A 50 11.76 -13.56 8.36
C PRO A 50 12.52 -13.91 9.64
N LYS A 51 13.51 -14.82 9.57
CA LYS A 51 14.32 -15.23 10.73
C LYS A 51 15.39 -14.18 11.07
N TYR A 52 15.96 -13.52 10.06
CA TYR A 52 17.03 -12.53 10.24
C TYR A 52 16.53 -11.09 10.14
N PHE A 53 15.49 -10.84 9.37
CA PHE A 53 14.93 -9.52 9.07
C PHE A 53 13.42 -9.48 9.37
N LYS A 54 12.88 -8.27 9.57
CA LYS A 54 11.45 -8.08 9.90
C LYS A 54 10.54 -8.07 8.65
N HIS A 55 10.93 -8.77 7.60
CA HIS A 55 10.17 -8.88 6.35
C HIS A 55 10.56 -10.17 5.61
N ASN A 56 9.73 -10.59 4.66
CA ASN A 56 9.99 -11.69 3.71
C ASN A 56 10.26 -11.17 2.28
N ASN A 57 10.33 -9.85 2.09
CA ASN A 57 10.44 -9.25 0.76
C ASN A 57 11.89 -9.26 0.23
N MET A 58 12.13 -10.00 -0.85
CA MET A 58 13.42 -10.08 -1.55
C MET A 58 13.87 -8.73 -2.12
N ALA A 59 12.96 -7.89 -2.63
CA ALA A 59 13.32 -6.57 -3.16
C ALA A 59 13.88 -5.66 -2.06
N ASN A 60 13.35 -5.72 -0.83
CA ASN A 60 13.89 -4.97 0.30
C ASN A 60 15.31 -5.43 0.66
N PHE A 61 15.55 -6.75 0.57
CA PHE A 61 16.88 -7.32 0.79
C PHE A 61 17.89 -6.85 -0.27
N VAL A 62 17.53 -6.96 -1.54
CA VAL A 62 18.35 -6.49 -2.67
C VAL A 62 18.61 -4.98 -2.57
N ARG A 63 17.60 -4.20 -2.19
CA ARG A 63 17.77 -2.76 -1.94
C ARG A 63 18.84 -2.49 -0.89
N GLN A 64 18.83 -3.21 0.24
CA GLN A 64 19.87 -3.05 1.26
C GLN A 64 21.25 -3.40 0.71
N LEU A 65 21.39 -4.51 -0.03
CA LEU A 65 22.64 -4.87 -0.72
C LEU A 65 23.14 -3.72 -1.63
N ASN A 66 22.25 -3.15 -2.44
CA ASN A 66 22.56 -2.05 -3.34
C ASN A 66 23.01 -0.79 -2.58
N MET A 67 22.37 -0.48 -1.46
CA MET A 67 22.76 0.64 -0.57
C MET A 67 24.16 0.44 0.04
N TYR A 68 24.62 -0.80 0.22
CA TYR A 68 25.97 -1.11 0.70
C TYR A 68 26.96 -1.40 -0.44
N GLY A 69 26.54 -1.23 -1.70
CA GLY A 69 27.43 -1.32 -2.85
C GLY A 69 27.72 -2.72 -3.36
N PHE A 70 26.98 -3.73 -2.89
CA PHE A 70 27.01 -5.06 -3.48
C PHE A 70 26.55 -5.01 -4.94
N ARG A 71 27.05 -5.94 -5.74
CA ARG A 71 26.68 -6.08 -7.15
C ARG A 71 26.13 -7.46 -7.41
N LYS A 72 24.98 -7.52 -8.09
CA LYS A 72 24.46 -8.74 -8.67
C LYS A 72 25.29 -9.09 -9.90
N GLN A 73 25.62 -10.37 -10.05
CA GLN A 73 26.23 -10.89 -11.27
C GLN A 73 25.20 -11.75 -12.01
N GLU A 74 24.85 -11.35 -13.22
CA GLU A 74 23.92 -12.08 -14.07
C GLU A 74 24.70 -13.13 -14.87
N ARG A 75 24.45 -14.41 -14.59
CA ARG A 75 24.94 -15.57 -15.33
C ARG A 75 23.79 -16.57 -15.45
N ASP A 76 23.89 -17.53 -16.38
CA ASP A 76 23.05 -18.72 -16.36
C ASP A 76 23.34 -19.52 -15.08
N GLY A 77 22.46 -19.38 -14.08
CA GLY A 77 22.59 -20.07 -12.80
C GLY A 77 22.04 -19.28 -11.61
N PRO A 78 22.41 -19.69 -10.38
CA PRO A 78 22.00 -19.02 -9.15
C PRO A 78 22.40 -17.55 -9.11
N VAL A 79 21.61 -16.75 -8.39
CA VAL A 79 21.90 -15.32 -8.24
C VAL A 79 23.15 -15.12 -7.40
N GLU A 80 24.16 -14.48 -7.97
CA GLU A 80 25.45 -14.20 -7.30
C GLU A 80 25.53 -12.73 -6.88
N PHE A 81 25.91 -12.48 -5.63
CA PHE A 81 26.20 -11.14 -5.12
C PHE A 81 27.64 -11.03 -4.62
N GLN A 82 28.33 -9.97 -5.00
CA GLN A 82 29.72 -9.74 -4.64
C GLN A 82 29.97 -8.34 -4.07
N HIS A 83 30.94 -8.25 -3.17
CA HIS A 83 31.47 -6.97 -2.69
C HIS A 83 32.96 -7.12 -2.30
N PRO A 84 33.85 -6.16 -2.61
CA PRO A 84 35.29 -6.27 -2.35
C PRO A 84 35.68 -6.52 -0.89
N TYR A 85 34.84 -6.08 0.05
CA TYR A 85 35.07 -6.21 1.50
C TYR A 85 34.10 -7.20 2.18
N PHE A 86 33.33 -7.97 1.40
CA PHE A 86 32.49 -9.05 1.93
C PHE A 86 33.03 -10.38 1.41
N LYS A 87 33.99 -10.96 2.14
CA LYS A 87 34.73 -12.16 1.71
C LYS A 87 34.82 -13.16 2.83
N GLN A 88 34.52 -14.43 2.58
CA GLN A 88 34.52 -15.49 3.59
C GLN A 88 35.83 -15.54 4.40
N GLY A 89 35.72 -15.68 5.71
CA GLY A 89 36.87 -15.78 6.63
C GLY A 89 37.66 -14.49 6.85
N GLN A 90 37.25 -13.35 6.28
CA GLN A 90 37.92 -12.05 6.47
C GLN A 90 37.04 -11.05 7.21
N ASP A 91 37.60 -10.39 8.22
CA ASP A 91 36.89 -9.36 9.00
C ASP A 91 37.04 -7.98 8.35
N LEU A 92 36.41 -7.80 7.19
CA LEU A 92 36.46 -6.56 6.39
C LEU A 92 35.15 -5.77 6.40
N LEU A 93 34.15 -6.22 7.16
CA LEU A 93 32.80 -5.63 7.17
C LEU A 93 32.78 -4.15 7.55
N GLU A 94 33.73 -3.71 8.40
CA GLU A 94 33.85 -2.31 8.81
C GLU A 94 34.17 -1.35 7.66
N ASN A 95 34.75 -1.86 6.57
CA ASN A 95 35.07 -1.10 5.36
C ASN A 95 33.86 -0.91 4.43
N ILE A 96 32.76 -1.63 4.68
CA ILE A 96 31.54 -1.50 3.89
C ILE A 96 30.73 -0.30 4.42
N LYS A 97 30.69 0.78 3.64
CA LYS A 97 29.94 2.00 3.99
C LYS A 97 28.65 2.07 3.20
N ARG A 98 27.57 2.51 3.87
CA ARG A 98 26.29 2.78 3.22
C ARG A 98 26.46 3.98 2.27
N LYS A 99 26.01 3.83 1.04
CA LYS A 99 25.83 4.96 0.11
C LYS A 99 24.75 5.86 0.68
N VAL A 100 25.15 7.02 1.20
CA VAL A 100 24.21 8.10 1.47
C VAL A 100 23.95 8.81 0.15
N SER A 101 22.69 9.11 -0.13
CA SER A 101 22.31 10.01 -1.22
C SER A 101 22.74 11.43 -0.84
N SER A 102 24.05 11.70 -0.83
CA SER A 102 24.58 13.03 -0.67
C SER A 102 24.48 13.71 -2.03
N SER A 103 23.50 14.60 -2.17
CA SER A 103 23.45 15.62 -3.19
C SER A 103 24.61 16.61 -3.00
N LYS A 104 25.85 16.19 -3.27
CA LYS A 104 27.01 17.09 -3.47
C LYS A 104 28.03 16.44 -4.43
N PRO A 105 28.43 17.14 -5.51
CA PRO A 105 29.56 16.72 -6.34
C PRO A 105 30.85 17.20 -5.66
N GLU A 106 31.63 16.27 -5.10
CA GLU A 106 33.02 16.54 -4.73
C GLU A 106 33.92 15.87 -5.76
N GLU A 107 34.64 16.70 -6.51
CA GLU A 107 35.74 16.31 -7.37
C GLU A 107 36.83 15.65 -6.53
N ASN A 108 37.20 14.41 -6.85
CA ASN A 108 38.57 14.00 -6.61
C ASN A 108 39.07 13.06 -7.71
N LYS A 109 40.16 13.53 -8.33
CA LYS A 109 40.86 12.94 -9.48
C LYS A 109 41.60 11.68 -9.01
N ASN A 110 41.33 10.56 -9.67
CA ASN A 110 42.29 9.53 -10.11
C ASN A 110 41.56 8.26 -10.57
N SER A 111 42.08 7.66 -11.66
CA SER A 111 41.63 6.46 -12.41
C SER A 111 40.50 6.66 -13.44
N SER A 112 40.89 7.26 -14.57
CA SER A 112 40.09 7.51 -15.78
C SER A 112 40.19 6.35 -16.78
N ALA A 113 39.09 5.59 -16.92
CA ALA A 113 38.62 4.84 -18.11
C ALA A 113 37.62 3.77 -17.63
N GLN A 114 38.03 2.86 -16.74
CA GLN A 114 37.19 1.80 -16.18
C GLN A 114 36.03 2.33 -15.32
N LYS A 115 36.23 3.45 -14.60
CA LYS A 115 35.22 4.03 -13.71
C LYS A 115 34.06 4.69 -14.47
N VAL A 116 34.27 5.12 -15.73
CA VAL A 116 33.22 5.78 -16.54
C VAL A 116 32.27 4.73 -17.13
N GLN A 117 32.81 3.65 -17.67
CA GLN A 117 32.03 2.55 -18.25
C GLN A 117 31.22 1.82 -17.18
N ILE A 118 31.84 1.55 -16.02
CA ILE A 118 31.15 0.95 -14.87
C ILE A 118 30.06 1.88 -14.31
N LYS A 119 30.28 3.19 -14.27
CA LYS A 119 29.25 4.15 -13.84
C LYS A 119 28.07 4.16 -14.81
N GLN A 120 28.33 4.03 -16.11
CA GLN A 120 27.30 4.05 -17.14
C GLN A 120 26.42 2.80 -17.10
N GLU A 121 27.02 1.60 -17.04
CA GLU A 121 26.27 0.34 -16.86
C GLU A 121 25.49 0.30 -15.54
N THR A 122 26.07 0.82 -14.45
CA THR A 122 25.40 0.84 -13.14
C THR A 122 24.20 1.80 -13.14
N VAL A 123 24.33 2.95 -13.80
CA VAL A 123 23.22 3.92 -13.97
C VAL A 123 22.15 3.35 -14.89
N GLU A 124 22.54 2.65 -15.94
CA GLU A 124 21.62 2.02 -16.89
C GLU A 124 20.82 0.87 -16.25
N TYR A 125 21.45 0.08 -15.40
CA TYR A 125 20.76 -0.91 -14.55
C TYR A 125 19.83 -0.26 -13.51
N SER A 126 20.29 0.80 -12.84
CA SER A 126 19.43 1.53 -11.89
C SER A 126 18.23 2.16 -12.62
N LEU A 127 18.43 2.60 -13.87
CA LEU A 127 17.37 3.17 -14.70
C LEU A 127 16.39 2.10 -15.18
N SER A 128 16.85 0.89 -15.54
CA SER A 128 15.98 -0.22 -15.92
C SER A 128 15.19 -0.75 -14.72
N GLU A 129 15.81 -0.87 -13.55
CA GLU A 129 15.15 -1.27 -12.30
C GLU A 129 14.10 -0.23 -11.88
N LEU A 130 14.44 1.06 -11.87
CA LEU A 130 13.48 2.13 -11.60
C LEU A 130 12.33 2.16 -12.62
N LYS A 131 12.58 1.87 -13.89
CA LYS A 131 11.53 1.76 -14.92
C LYS A 131 10.58 0.61 -14.63
N SER A 132 11.12 -0.56 -14.27
CA SER A 132 10.33 -1.74 -13.91
C SER A 132 9.50 -1.51 -12.65
N GLU A 133 10.08 -0.91 -11.61
CA GLU A 133 9.35 -0.50 -10.40
C GLU A 133 8.24 0.51 -10.73
N ASN A 134 8.53 1.50 -11.58
CA ASN A 134 7.54 2.48 -11.99
C ASN A 134 6.40 1.83 -12.77
N GLU A 135 6.69 0.87 -13.66
CA GLU A 135 5.67 0.10 -14.39
C GLU A 135 4.79 -0.73 -13.43
N SER A 136 5.41 -1.40 -12.46
CA SER A 136 4.68 -2.15 -11.42
C SER A 136 3.77 -1.23 -10.59
N LEU A 137 4.29 -0.08 -10.17
CA LEU A 137 3.50 0.95 -9.46
C LEU A 137 2.36 1.48 -10.34
N TRP A 138 2.59 1.71 -11.62
CA TRP A 138 1.55 2.12 -12.56
C TRP A 138 0.44 1.07 -12.66
N LYS A 139 0.80 -0.22 -12.69
CA LYS A 139 -0.16 -1.32 -12.68
C LYS A 139 -0.97 -1.34 -11.39
N GLU A 140 -0.31 -1.23 -10.24
CA GLU A 140 -0.98 -1.18 -8.94
C GLU A 140 -1.93 0.03 -8.82
N VAL A 141 -1.49 1.21 -9.26
CA VAL A 141 -2.33 2.43 -9.29
C VAL A 141 -3.54 2.25 -10.21
N SER A 142 -3.36 1.59 -11.36
CA SER A 142 -4.46 1.27 -12.27
C SER A 142 -5.48 0.34 -11.60
N GLU A 143 -5.01 -0.73 -10.96
CA GLU A 143 -5.85 -1.67 -10.22
C GLU A 143 -6.58 -1.01 -9.04
N LEU A 144 -5.89 -0.15 -8.29
CA LEU A 144 -6.48 0.62 -7.19
C LEU A 144 -7.55 1.59 -7.70
N ARG A 145 -7.30 2.27 -8.82
CA ARG A 145 -8.31 3.14 -9.46
C ARG A 145 -9.53 2.35 -9.91
N ALA A 146 -9.35 1.16 -10.48
CA ALA A 146 -10.44 0.29 -10.86
C ALA A 146 -11.28 -0.15 -9.65
N LYS A 147 -10.62 -0.61 -8.56
CA LYS A 147 -11.29 -0.96 -7.30
C LYS A 147 -12.04 0.24 -6.71
N HIS A 148 -11.43 1.42 -6.69
CA HIS A 148 -12.06 2.64 -6.21
C HIS A 148 -13.30 3.00 -7.04
N ALA A 149 -13.22 2.91 -8.37
CA ALA A 149 -14.37 3.15 -9.25
C ALA A 149 -15.53 2.18 -8.99
N GLN A 150 -15.22 0.89 -8.76
CA GLN A 150 -16.21 -0.12 -8.39
C GLN A 150 -16.87 0.19 -7.05
N GLN A 151 -16.09 0.54 -6.02
CA GLN A 151 -16.62 0.96 -4.72
C GLN A 151 -17.54 2.18 -4.84
N GLN A 152 -17.15 3.18 -5.63
CA GLN A 152 -17.98 4.36 -5.90
C GLN A 152 -19.31 3.99 -6.57
N GLN A 153 -19.33 2.98 -7.46
CA GLN A 153 -20.58 2.49 -8.06
C GLN A 153 -21.48 1.81 -7.03
N VAL A 154 -20.91 1.00 -6.14
CA VAL A 154 -21.66 0.35 -5.05
C VAL A 154 -22.26 1.39 -4.11
N ILE A 155 -21.47 2.39 -3.70
CA ILE A 155 -21.94 3.50 -2.84
C ILE A 155 -23.09 4.24 -3.52
N ARG A 156 -22.96 4.58 -4.81
CA ARG A 156 -24.06 5.22 -5.56
C ARG A 156 -25.34 4.40 -5.53
N LYS A 157 -25.26 3.08 -5.73
CA LYS A 157 -26.43 2.18 -5.66
C LYS A 157 -27.05 2.13 -4.27
N ILE A 158 -26.23 2.09 -3.21
CA ILE A 158 -26.71 2.12 -1.82
C ILE A 158 -27.43 3.44 -1.54
N VAL A 159 -26.86 4.58 -1.94
CA VAL A 159 -27.48 5.90 -1.78
C VAL A 159 -28.81 5.96 -2.53
N GLN A 160 -28.86 5.51 -3.79
CA GLN A 160 -30.11 5.45 -4.56
C GLN A 160 -31.17 4.55 -3.88
N PHE A 161 -30.76 3.41 -3.35
CA PHE A 161 -31.65 2.50 -2.63
C PHE A 161 -32.21 3.15 -1.36
N ILE A 162 -31.35 3.80 -0.55
CA ILE A 162 -31.78 4.53 0.65
C ILE A 162 -32.75 5.65 0.28
N VAL A 163 -32.45 6.45 -0.75
CA VAL A 163 -33.35 7.52 -1.22
C VAL A 163 -34.71 6.95 -1.63
N THR A 164 -34.72 5.84 -2.37
CA THR A 164 -35.96 5.17 -2.79
C THR A 164 -36.77 4.66 -1.59
N LEU A 165 -36.13 4.03 -0.61
CA LEU A 165 -36.77 3.58 0.61
C LEU A 165 -37.37 4.73 1.43
N VAL A 166 -36.64 5.85 1.55
CA VAL A 166 -37.10 7.03 2.28
C VAL A 166 -38.29 7.67 1.56
N GLN A 167 -38.24 7.83 0.24
CA GLN A 167 -39.35 8.37 -0.55
C GLN A 167 -40.60 7.49 -0.45
N ASN A 168 -40.45 6.16 -0.57
CA ASN A 168 -41.57 5.22 -0.42
C ASN A 168 -42.17 5.27 0.98
N ASN A 169 -41.35 5.35 2.03
CA ASN A 169 -41.85 5.52 3.39
C ASN A 169 -42.57 6.86 3.59
N GLN A 170 -42.06 7.96 3.05
CA GLN A 170 -42.75 9.26 3.09
C GLN A 170 -44.12 9.21 2.40
N LEU A 171 -44.23 8.54 1.25
CA LEU A 171 -45.51 8.35 0.55
C LEU A 171 -46.49 7.49 1.36
N VAL A 172 -46.02 6.44 2.02
CA VAL A 172 -46.84 5.62 2.92
C VAL A 172 -47.31 6.43 4.12
N THR A 173 -46.45 7.25 4.72
CA THR A 173 -46.81 8.16 5.83
C THR A 173 -47.82 9.22 5.38
N GLN A 174 -47.62 9.82 4.20
CA GLN A 174 -48.58 10.79 3.63
C GLN A 174 -49.93 10.15 3.33
N LYS A 175 -49.95 8.95 2.73
CA LYS A 175 -51.20 8.19 2.50
C LYS A 175 -51.90 7.80 3.81
N LYS A 176 -51.13 7.40 4.84
CA LYS A 176 -51.66 7.10 6.17
C LYS A 176 -52.28 8.33 6.83
N ASN A 177 -51.65 9.49 6.70
CA ASN A 177 -52.16 10.76 7.22
C ASN A 177 -53.41 11.22 6.45
N LEU A 178 -53.41 11.09 5.11
CA LEU A 178 -54.57 11.41 4.28
C LEU A 178 -55.76 10.50 4.58
N PHE A 179 -55.52 9.19 4.74
CA PHE A 179 -56.55 8.25 5.15
C PHE A 179 -57.11 8.57 6.54
N GLN A 180 -56.26 8.93 7.50
CA GLN A 180 -56.72 9.41 8.81
C GLN A 180 -57.53 10.70 8.72
N HIS A 181 -57.26 11.58 7.76
CA HIS A 181 -58.01 12.82 7.56
C HIS A 181 -59.37 12.58 6.90
N ILE A 182 -59.43 11.67 5.92
CA ILE A 182 -60.68 11.26 5.25
C ILE A 182 -61.61 10.51 6.21
N VAL A 183 -61.07 9.65 7.08
CA VAL A 183 -61.85 8.91 8.09
C VAL A 183 -62.33 9.82 9.24
N LYS A 184 -61.79 11.05 9.36
CA LYS A 184 -62.11 12.01 10.43
C LYS A 184 -63.02 13.18 10.00
N GLU A 185 -63.66 13.16 8.84
CA GLU A 185 -64.67 14.19 8.56
C GLU A 185 -65.82 14.12 9.59
N PRO A 186 -66.26 15.27 10.15
CA PRO A 186 -67.21 15.30 11.24
C PRO A 186 -68.62 15.04 10.71
N THR A 187 -69.32 14.08 11.32
CA THR A 187 -70.78 14.00 11.26
C THR A 187 -71.36 15.18 12.05
N ASP A 188 -71.41 16.37 11.47
CA ASP A 188 -72.22 17.45 12.01
C ASP A 188 -73.68 17.19 11.65
N ASN A 189 -74.45 16.66 12.60
CA ASN A 189 -75.91 16.66 12.53
C ASN A 189 -76.49 17.32 13.79
N TYR A 190 -76.61 18.64 13.68
CA TYR A 190 -77.65 19.53 14.20
C TYR A 190 -78.40 19.12 15.47
N HIS A 191 -78.06 19.80 16.58
CA HIS A 191 -78.95 20.04 17.71
C HIS A 191 -80.21 20.80 17.25
N HIS A 192 -81.38 20.17 17.35
CA HIS A 192 -82.68 20.82 17.20
C HIS A 192 -82.91 21.78 18.39
N LYS A 193 -82.88 23.10 18.16
CA LYS A 193 -83.55 24.10 19.00
C LYS A 193 -84.66 24.75 18.19
N VAL A 194 -85.90 24.47 18.59
CA VAL A 194 -87.13 25.03 17.99
C VAL A 194 -87.27 26.49 18.44
N PRO A 195 -87.43 27.49 17.54
CA PRO A 195 -87.70 28.86 17.94
C PRO A 195 -89.21 29.11 18.12
N HIS A 196 -89.57 29.62 19.29
CA HIS A 196 -90.90 30.15 19.59
C HIS A 196 -91.21 31.39 18.73
N LYS A 197 -92.32 31.37 17.99
CA LYS A 197 -92.89 32.56 17.32
C LYS A 197 -93.40 33.55 18.37
N LYS A 198 -93.00 34.83 18.26
CA LYS A 198 -93.77 35.98 18.77
C LYS A 198 -93.91 37.02 17.66
N HIS A 199 -95.17 37.37 17.41
CA HIS A 199 -95.64 38.33 16.42
C HIS A 199 -95.04 39.74 16.64
N LEU A 200 -94.57 40.36 15.57
CA LEU A 200 -94.40 41.81 15.49
C LEU A 200 -95.72 42.44 15.03
N THR A 201 -96.29 43.28 15.89
CA THR A 201 -97.36 44.21 15.55
C THR A 201 -96.81 45.30 14.64
N LYS A 202 -97.41 45.47 13.47
CA LYS A 202 -97.24 46.68 12.65
C LYS A 202 -98.11 47.78 13.25
N SER A 203 -97.51 48.89 13.64
CA SER A 203 -98.21 50.18 13.74
C SER A 203 -97.20 51.29 13.46
N ASN A 204 -97.35 51.94 12.31
CA ASN A 204 -97.40 53.39 12.26
C ASN A 204 -98.19 53.82 11.02
N ILE A 205 -99.27 54.52 11.33
CA ILE A 205 -100.08 55.37 10.47
C ILE A 205 -99.26 56.67 10.25
N PHE A 206 -99.51 57.33 9.12
CA PHE A 206 -99.02 58.65 8.68
C PHE A 206 -98.32 59.53 9.71
#